data_AF-A0A075R5Z8-F1
#
_entry.id   AF-A0A075R5Z8-F1
#
_cell.length_a   1.000
_cell.length_b   1.000
_cell.length_c   1.000
_cell.angle_alpha   90.00
_cell.angle_beta   90.00
_cell.angle_gamma   90.00
#
_symmetry.space_group_name_H-M   'P 1'
#
loop_
_entity.id
_entity.type
_entity.pdbx_description
1 polymer ?
#
loop_
_entity_poly.entity_id
_entity_poly.type
_entity_poly.pdbx_seq_one_letter_code
_entity_poly.pdbx_strand_id
1 'polypeptide(L)'
;MQEELIKTIGILSRLNDSCRKKIISQEELEEQMANLEEFTNLVVELRTVLSKLDGDKHSVGDVVENLLQLHLKYSDYIWHIDQIHELIKKMAGNYRDSY
;
A
#
# COMPACT_ATOMS: atom_id res chain seq x y z
N MET A 1 3.14 -1.05 -9.69
CA MET A 1 2.56 -0.39 -8.50
C MET A 1 3.37 -0.57 -7.23
N GLN A 2 3.77 -1.78 -6.83
CA GLN A 2 4.57 -1.99 -5.62
C GLN A 2 5.89 -1.20 -5.63
N GLU A 3 6.65 -1.27 -6.73
CA GLU A 3 7.94 -0.56 -6.86
C GLU A 3 7.77 0.95 -6.72
N GLU A 4 6.67 1.49 -7.22
CA GLU A 4 6.31 2.90 -7.19
C GLU A 4 5.98 3.35 -5.75
N LEU A 5 5.29 2.51 -4.97
CA LEU A 5 5.02 2.78 -3.56
C LEU A 5 6.31 2.73 -2.71
N ILE A 6 7.16 1.73 -2.93
CA ILE A 6 8.50 1.64 -2.31
C ILE A 6 9.33 2.89 -2.61
N LYS A 7 9.37 3.28 -3.89
CA LYS A 7 10.11 4.46 -4.34
C LYS A 7 9.56 5.74 -3.71
N THR A 8 8.25 5.83 -3.53
CA THR A 8 7.58 6.96 -2.88
C THR A 8 8.01 7.10 -1.43
N ILE A 9 7.95 6.02 -0.63
CA ILE A 9 8.40 6.03 0.76
C ILE A 9 9.89 6.38 0.86
N GLY A 10 10.72 5.83 -0.04
CA GLY A 10 12.13 6.18 -0.11
C GLY A 10 12.38 7.66 -0.44
N ILE A 11 11.54 8.29 -1.28
CA ILE A 11 11.60 9.74 -1.54
C ILE A 11 11.18 10.53 -0.29
N LEU A 12 10.06 10.15 0.35
CA LEU A 12 9.55 10.82 1.55
C LEU A 12 10.56 10.79 2.69
N SER A 13 11.20 9.64 2.92
CA SER A 13 12.27 9.49 3.90
C SER A 13 13.44 10.46 3.62
N ARG A 14 13.96 10.50 2.39
CA ARG A 14 15.06 11.45 2.03
C ARG A 14 14.66 12.91 2.17
N LEU A 15 13.43 13.26 1.81
CA LEU A 15 12.93 14.63 1.96
C LEU A 15 12.80 14.99 3.44
N ASN A 16 12.27 14.07 4.26
CA ASN A 16 12.13 14.23 5.71
C ASN A 16 13.51 14.32 6.39
N ASP A 17 14.52 13.68 5.81
CA ASP A 17 15.90 13.79 6.25
C ASP A 17 16.57 15.13 5.98
N SER A 18 16.09 15.85 4.97
CA SER A 18 16.58 17.18 4.63
C SER A 18 15.96 18.29 5.48
N CYS A 19 14.86 18.01 6.19
CA CYS A 19 14.17 18.94 7.07
C CYS A 19 14.93 19.16 8.39
N ARG A 20 14.97 20.41 8.91
CA ARG A 20 15.54 20.69 10.24
C ARG A 20 14.69 20.08 11.36
N LYS A 21 13.37 20.11 11.16
CA LYS A 21 12.39 19.44 12.02
C LYS A 21 11.74 18.31 11.24
N LYS A 22 11.86 17.08 11.73
CA LYS A 22 11.21 15.91 11.11
C LYS A 22 9.70 16.11 11.09
N ILE A 23 9.10 15.90 9.93
CA ILE A 23 7.66 15.99 9.69
C ILE A 23 7.00 14.63 9.92
N ILE A 24 7.65 13.57 9.43
CA ILE A 24 7.23 12.18 9.61
C ILE A 24 8.16 11.55 10.66
N SER A 25 7.63 10.81 11.61
CA SER A 25 8.46 10.10 12.59
C SER A 25 9.17 8.91 11.94
N GLN A 26 10.26 8.45 12.56
CA GLN A 26 10.95 7.25 12.09
C GLN A 26 10.06 6.02 12.21
N GLU A 27 9.27 5.93 13.28
CA GLU A 27 8.28 4.87 13.51
C GLU A 27 7.23 4.82 12.40
N GLU A 28 6.66 5.98 12.00
CA GLU A 28 5.71 6.06 10.88
C GLU A 28 6.33 5.56 9.56
N LEU A 29 7.63 5.83 9.32
CA LEU A 29 8.31 5.33 8.12
C LEU A 29 8.56 3.82 8.17
N GLU A 30 8.96 3.30 9.34
CA GLU A 30 9.20 1.87 9.56
C GLU A 30 7.92 1.05 9.44
N GLU A 31 6.81 1.53 10.02
CA GLU A 31 5.48 0.92 9.87
C GLU A 31 5.08 0.83 8.40
N GLN A 32 5.26 1.90 7.63
CA GLN A 32 4.88 1.86 6.21
C GLN A 32 5.82 0.99 5.37
N MET A 33 7.10 0.85 5.75
CA MET A 33 7.98 -0.13 5.13
C MET A 33 7.54 -1.57 5.42
N ALA A 34 7.13 -1.88 6.66
CA ALA A 34 6.57 -3.19 7.00
C ALA A 34 5.25 -3.45 6.23
N ASN A 35 4.37 -2.46 6.14
CA ASN A 35 3.13 -2.55 5.37
C ASN A 35 3.38 -2.82 3.88
N LEU A 36 4.49 -2.33 3.30
CA LEU A 36 4.87 -2.63 1.92
C LEU A 36 5.31 -4.08 1.71
N GLU A 37 5.93 -4.70 2.71
CA GLU A 37 6.24 -6.14 2.65
C GLU A 37 4.93 -6.94 2.65
N GLU A 38 3.96 -6.59 3.50
CA GLU A 38 2.64 -7.22 3.52
C GLU A 38 1.89 -7.02 2.19
N PHE A 39 1.97 -5.81 1.62
CA PHE A 39 1.38 -5.50 0.32
C PHE A 39 1.92 -6.39 -0.80
N THR A 40 3.19 -6.81 -0.72
CA THR A 40 3.79 -7.75 -1.68
C THR A 40 3.06 -9.08 -1.67
N ASN A 41 2.81 -9.62 -0.47
CA ASN A 41 2.08 -10.88 -0.30
C ASN A 41 0.63 -10.73 -0.80
N LEU A 42 -0.01 -9.61 -0.49
CA LEU A 42 -1.35 -9.30 -0.97
C LEU A 42 -1.45 -9.32 -2.49
N VAL A 43 -0.47 -8.78 -3.22
CA VAL A 43 -0.47 -8.80 -4.70
C VAL A 43 -0.36 -10.22 -5.24
N VAL A 44 0.41 -11.09 -4.58
CA VAL A 44 0.52 -12.52 -4.94
C VAL A 44 -0.81 -13.25 -4.70
N GLU A 45 -1.44 -13.02 -3.55
CA GLU A 45 -2.75 -13.59 -3.22
C GLU A 45 -3.83 -13.12 -4.18
N LEU A 46 -3.84 -11.82 -4.53
CA LEU A 46 -4.74 -11.25 -5.51
C LEU A 46 -4.64 -11.95 -6.87
N ARG A 47 -3.41 -12.17 -7.36
CA ARG A 47 -3.17 -12.94 -8.60
C ARG A 47 -3.68 -14.37 -8.52
N THR A 48 -3.58 -14.99 -7.35
CA THR A 48 -4.08 -16.34 -7.11
C THR A 48 -5.61 -16.38 -7.18
N VAL A 49 -6.31 -15.43 -6.55
CA VAL A 49 -7.78 -15.33 -6.62
C VAL A 49 -8.24 -15.06 -8.05
N LEU A 50 -7.55 -14.17 -8.79
CA LEU A 50 -7.85 -13.91 -10.20
C LEU A 50 -7.67 -15.16 -11.06
N SER A 51 -6.58 -15.90 -10.86
CA SER A 51 -6.34 -17.15 -11.60
C SER A 51 -7.38 -18.23 -11.30
N LYS A 52 -7.90 -18.27 -10.06
CA LYS A 52 -9.03 -19.14 -9.72
C LYS A 52 -10.27 -18.74 -10.50
N LEU A 53 -10.61 -17.45 -10.57
CA LEU A 53 -11.79 -16.97 -11.29
C LEU A 53 -11.70 -17.13 -12.82
N ASP A 54 -10.49 -17.08 -13.38
CA ASP A 54 -10.25 -17.19 -14.84
C ASP A 54 -10.36 -18.63 -15.38
N GLY A 55 -10.50 -19.64 -14.51
CA GLY A 55 -10.64 -21.03 -14.93
C GLY A 55 -11.97 -21.36 -15.63
N ASP A 56 -12.01 -22.48 -16.39
CA ASP A 56 -13.16 -22.85 -17.23
C ASP A 56 -14.35 -23.49 -16.48
N LYS A 57 -14.20 -23.87 -15.21
CA LYS A 57 -15.24 -24.58 -14.45
C LYS A 57 -15.30 -24.10 -12.99
N HIS A 58 -16.39 -23.43 -12.65
CA HIS A 58 -16.68 -23.00 -11.27
C HIS A 58 -18.09 -23.41 -10.88
N SER A 59 -18.27 -23.83 -9.63
CA SER A 59 -19.62 -23.81 -9.06
C SER A 59 -20.03 -22.36 -8.74
N VAL A 60 -21.34 -22.07 -8.71
CA VAL A 60 -21.83 -20.74 -8.31
C VAL A 60 -21.30 -20.34 -6.93
N GLY A 61 -21.17 -21.32 -6.01
CA GLY A 61 -20.59 -21.09 -4.68
C GLY A 61 -19.14 -20.63 -4.75
N ASP A 62 -18.31 -21.31 -5.53
CA ASP A 62 -16.89 -20.96 -5.69
C ASP A 62 -16.71 -19.58 -6.32
N VAL A 63 -17.55 -19.22 -7.30
CA VAL A 63 -17.51 -17.88 -7.92
C VAL A 63 -17.81 -16.81 -6.87
N VAL A 64 -18.88 -16.98 -6.09
CA VAL A 64 -19.26 -15.99 -5.06
C VAL A 64 -18.18 -15.86 -4.01
N GLU A 65 -17.62 -16.97 -3.52
CA GLU A 65 -16.54 -16.95 -2.54
C GLU A 65 -15.30 -16.22 -3.07
N ASN A 66 -14.85 -16.57 -4.28
CA ASN A 66 -13.67 -15.92 -4.87
C ASN A 66 -13.91 -14.43 -5.15
N LEU A 67 -15.13 -14.02 -5.53
CA LEU A 67 -15.48 -12.60 -5.69
C LEU A 67 -15.44 -11.84 -4.36
N LEU A 68 -15.90 -12.46 -3.26
CA LEU A 68 -15.79 -11.87 -1.92
C LEU A 68 -14.31 -11.73 -1.50
N GLN A 69 -13.50 -12.77 -1.74
CA GLN A 69 -12.06 -12.69 -1.49
C GLN A 69 -11.41 -11.57 -2.32
N LEU A 70 -11.79 -11.44 -3.59
CA LEU A 70 -11.30 -10.40 -4.47
C LEU A 70 -11.64 -8.99 -3.94
N HIS A 71 -12.89 -8.80 -3.49
CA HIS A 71 -13.32 -7.55 -2.85
C HIS A 71 -12.50 -7.21 -1.61
N LEU A 72 -12.25 -8.17 -0.72
CA LEU A 72 -11.44 -7.97 0.48
C LEU A 72 -10.01 -7.57 0.10
N LYS A 73 -9.38 -8.29 -0.84
CA LYS A 73 -8.01 -7.98 -1.29
C LYS A 73 -7.89 -6.61 -1.94
N TYR A 74 -8.88 -6.17 -2.71
CA TYR A 74 -8.89 -4.81 -3.24
C TYR A 74 -9.12 -3.75 -2.15
N SER A 75 -9.90 -4.05 -1.11
CA SER A 75 -10.11 -3.15 0.01
C SER A 75 -8.80 -2.93 0.79
N ASP A 76 -8.08 -4.01 1.07
CA ASP A 76 -6.75 -3.97 1.68
C ASP A 76 -5.75 -3.21 0.78
N TYR A 77 -5.76 -3.47 -0.54
CA TYR A 77 -4.92 -2.77 -1.51
C TYR A 77 -5.15 -1.24 -1.49
N ILE A 78 -6.42 -0.82 -1.46
CA ILE A 78 -6.79 0.60 -1.39
C ILE A 78 -6.29 1.20 -0.09
N TRP A 79 -6.44 0.48 1.03
CA TRP A 79 -5.98 0.94 2.34
C TRP A 79 -4.47 1.23 2.35
N HIS A 80 -3.64 0.34 1.80
CA HIS A 80 -2.19 0.57 1.70
C HIS A 80 -1.83 1.83 0.89
N ILE A 81 -2.55 2.10 -0.20
CA ILE A 81 -2.34 3.32 -0.99
C ILE A 81 -2.72 4.55 -0.18
N ASP A 82 -3.83 4.51 0.55
CA ASP A 82 -4.31 5.62 1.35
C ASP A 82 -3.31 6.00 2.45
N GLN A 83 -2.69 5.01 3.11
CA GLN A 83 -1.64 5.27 4.12
C GLN A 83 -0.47 6.07 3.54
N ILE A 84 0.01 5.69 2.37
CA ILE A 84 1.11 6.40 1.69
C ILE A 84 0.66 7.78 1.25
N HIS A 85 -0.56 7.91 0.76
CA HIS A 85 -1.14 9.19 0.37
C HIS A 85 -1.25 10.17 1.55
N GLU A 86 -1.62 9.70 2.75
CA GLU A 86 -1.65 10.54 3.96
C GLU A 86 -0.24 10.99 4.38
N LEU A 87 0.78 10.14 4.23
CA LEU A 87 2.17 10.57 4.44
C LEU A 87 2.59 11.68 3.45
N ILE A 88 2.21 11.56 2.18
CA ILE A 88 2.49 12.59 1.17
C ILE A 88 1.82 13.91 1.56
N LYS A 89 0.54 13.87 1.96
CA LYS A 89 -0.20 15.06 2.42
C LYS A 89 0.46 15.71 3.62
N LYS A 90 0.82 14.91 4.63
CA LYS A 90 1.51 15.39 5.83
C LYS A 90 2.82 16.07 5.46
N MET A 91 3.60 15.45 4.58
CA MET A 91 4.85 16.01 4.08
C MET A 91 4.62 17.33 3.35
N ALA A 92 3.74 17.34 2.35
CA ALA A 92 3.46 18.53 1.54
C ALA A 92 2.92 19.70 2.37
N GLY A 93 2.05 19.43 3.36
CA GLY A 93 1.45 20.43 4.22
C GLY A 93 2.43 21.09 5.18
N ASN A 94 3.48 20.39 5.60
CA ASN A 94 4.43 20.88 6.61
C ASN A 94 5.83 21.15 6.06
N TYR A 95 6.10 20.82 4.79
CA TYR A 95 7.46 20.91 4.21
C TYR A 95 8.05 22.33 4.29
N ARG A 96 7.25 23.35 3.99
CA ARG A 96 7.69 24.75 4.01
C ARG A 96 8.07 25.24 5.40
N ASP A 97 7.39 24.73 6.43
CA ASP A 97 7.57 25.15 7.83
C ASP A 97 8.69 24.37 8.54
N SER A 98 9.32 23.42 7.85
CA SER A 98 10.36 22.54 8.39
C SER A 98 11.80 23.07 8.22
N TYR A 99 11.95 24.27 7.63
CA TYR A 99 13.23 24.95 7.35
C TYR A 99 13.40 26.24 8.15
#